data_AF-A0A4Q9JSX2-F1
#
_entry.id   AF-A0A4Q9JSX2-F1
#
_cell.length_a   1.000
_cell.length_b   1.000
_cell.length_c   1.000
_cell.angle_alpha   90.00
_cell.angle_beta   90.00
_cell.angle_gamma   90.00
#
_symmetry.space_group_name_H-M   'P 1'
#
loop_
_entity.id
_entity.type
_entity.pdbx_description
1 polymer ?
#
loop_
_entity_poly.entity_id
_entity_poly.type
_entity_poly.pdbx_seq_one_letter_code
_entity_poly.pdbx_strand_id
1 'polypeptide(L)'
;MKFKKANINENTIQDIKEFANNASGENLKQEDKKTVTKKRKEESKKNKFPYKIFLGDELKNRIQKEFIGIGSGSEFLRKIILEKNSYFEDKDIIEIYNLIQKEGKGLSPKSFIRKKLGLEATIEKFDYDKKNQKNSITTWINSEDKEKIKENTALSHSTMIAYGHAKILFYLETKNLFSFEEQMKLIKEAKDYNLDFKEFLILKIKG
;
A
#
# COMPACT_ATOMS: atom_id res chain seq x y z
N MET A 1 -6.32 -23.94 -37.34
CA MET A 1 -4.91 -23.72 -37.74
C MET A 1 -4.08 -24.91 -37.28
N LYS A 2 -3.46 -25.65 -38.21
CA LYS A 2 -2.53 -26.76 -37.87
C LYS A 2 -1.13 -26.18 -37.75
N PHE A 3 -0.53 -26.24 -36.56
CA PHE A 3 0.87 -25.84 -36.36
C PHE A 3 1.79 -26.83 -37.08
N LYS A 4 2.59 -26.33 -38.03
CA LYS A 4 3.68 -27.11 -38.64
C LYS A 4 4.75 -27.33 -37.57
N LYS A 5 5.10 -28.59 -37.30
CA LYS A 5 6.29 -28.93 -36.52
C LYS A 5 7.52 -28.44 -37.28
N ALA A 6 8.33 -27.61 -36.63
CA ALA A 6 9.62 -27.21 -37.18
C ALA A 6 10.53 -28.46 -37.21
N ASN A 7 11.06 -28.79 -38.39
CA ASN A 7 12.12 -29.79 -38.53
C ASN A 7 13.42 -29.14 -38.04
N ILE A 8 13.76 -29.39 -36.78
CA ILE A 8 15.04 -29.00 -36.21
C ILE A 8 16.08 -29.99 -36.74
N ASN A 9 17.03 -29.50 -37.52
CA ASN A 9 18.07 -30.31 -38.14
C ASN A 9 19.11 -30.76 -37.09
N GLU A 10 19.73 -31.92 -37.25
CA GLU A 10 20.61 -32.56 -36.24
C GLU A 10 21.79 -31.67 -35.82
N ASN A 11 22.32 -30.85 -36.72
CA ASN A 11 23.37 -29.87 -36.42
C ASN A 11 22.93 -28.84 -35.36
N THR A 12 21.67 -28.39 -35.41
CA THR A 12 21.10 -27.44 -34.42
C THR A 12 21.03 -28.06 -33.01
N ILE A 13 20.83 -29.37 -32.93
CA ILE A 13 20.79 -30.11 -31.65
C ILE A 13 22.20 -30.26 -31.10
N GLN A 14 23.21 -30.41 -31.96
CA GLN A 14 24.61 -30.42 -31.57
C GLN A 14 25.05 -29.06 -31.05
N ASP A 15 24.70 -27.96 -31.74
CA ASP A 15 25.03 -26.59 -31.30
C ASP A 15 24.43 -26.27 -29.92
N ILE A 16 23.20 -26.70 -29.64
CA ILE A 16 22.55 -26.53 -28.32
C ILE A 16 23.25 -27.36 -27.23
N LYS A 17 23.71 -28.57 -27.56
CA LYS A 17 24.45 -29.43 -26.62
C LYS A 17 25.85 -28.87 -26.33
N GLU A 18 26.52 -28.34 -27.35
CA GLU A 18 27.82 -27.70 -27.20
C GLU A 18 27.73 -26.42 -26.37
N PHE A 19 26.67 -25.62 -26.58
CA PHE A 19 26.37 -24.46 -25.73
C PHE A 19 26.11 -24.86 -24.28
N ALA A 20 25.31 -25.91 -24.05
CA ALA A 20 25.02 -26.41 -22.70
C ALA A 20 26.27 -26.94 -21.99
N ASN A 21 27.16 -27.63 -22.71
CA ASN A 21 28.42 -28.15 -22.16
C ASN A 21 29.44 -27.04 -21.91
N ASN A 22 29.52 -26.02 -22.77
CA ASN A 22 30.39 -24.86 -22.56
C ASN A 22 29.88 -23.95 -21.43
N ALA A 23 28.58 -23.94 -21.15
CA ALA A 23 28.01 -23.23 -20.00
C ALA A 23 28.21 -23.97 -18.67
N SER A 24 28.64 -25.25 -18.68
CA SER A 24 28.74 -26.09 -17.49
C SER A 24 30.19 -26.46 -17.09
N GLY A 25 31.15 -25.63 -17.51
CA GLY A 25 32.59 -25.93 -17.43
C GLY A 25 33.45 -25.10 -16.48
N GLU A 26 32.99 -24.71 -15.27
CA GLU A 26 33.89 -24.45 -14.13
C GLU A 26 33.31 -24.99 -12.81
N ASN A 27 33.71 -26.21 -12.46
CA ASN A 27 33.87 -26.77 -11.11
C ASN A 27 32.74 -26.59 -10.08
N LEU A 28 31.68 -27.40 -10.21
CA LEU A 28 30.90 -27.86 -9.04
C LEU A 28 31.66 -28.96 -8.30
N LYS A 29 32.68 -28.58 -7.51
CA LYS A 29 33.09 -29.43 -6.38
C LYS A 29 32.05 -29.28 -5.29
N GLN A 30 31.40 -30.39 -4.94
CA GLN A 30 30.59 -30.53 -3.73
C GLN A 30 31.49 -30.30 -2.52
N GLU A 31 31.57 -29.06 -2.05
CA GLU A 31 31.96 -28.77 -0.68
C GLU A 31 30.68 -28.62 0.15
N ASP A 32 30.62 -29.37 1.24
CA ASP A 32 29.57 -29.34 2.24
C ASP A 32 29.19 -27.90 2.58
N LYS A 33 28.03 -27.47 2.07
CA LYS A 33 27.42 -26.21 2.48
C LYS A 33 26.90 -26.38 3.91
N LYS A 34 27.81 -26.28 4.89
CA LYS A 34 27.49 -25.66 6.17
C LYS A 34 26.82 -24.34 5.80
N THR A 35 25.52 -24.25 6.06
CA THR A 35 24.71 -23.05 5.88
C THR A 35 25.24 -21.99 6.84
N VAL A 36 26.35 -21.35 6.45
CA VAL A 36 26.70 -20.03 6.97
C VAL A 36 25.63 -19.13 6.40
N THR A 37 24.53 -19.02 7.14
CA THR A 37 23.62 -17.90 7.04
C THR A 37 24.50 -16.68 7.17
N LYS A 38 24.85 -16.05 6.05
CA LYS A 38 25.28 -14.65 6.07
C LYS A 38 24.13 -13.94 6.76
N LYS A 39 24.29 -13.66 8.06
CA LYS A 39 23.48 -12.67 8.75
C LYS A 39 23.53 -11.48 7.81
N ARG A 40 22.40 -11.16 7.15
CA ARG A 40 22.19 -9.82 6.62
C ARG A 40 22.73 -8.91 7.69
N LYS A 41 23.67 -8.01 7.35
CA LYS A 41 24.13 -6.98 8.28
C LYS A 41 22.86 -6.44 8.92
N GLU A 42 22.64 -6.77 10.19
CA GLU A 42 21.56 -6.18 10.96
C GLU A 42 21.93 -4.69 10.94
N GLU A 43 21.25 -3.91 10.09
CA GLU A 43 21.32 -2.46 10.18
C GLU A 43 21.15 -2.14 11.65
N SER A 44 22.18 -1.51 12.23
CA SER A 44 22.25 -1.39 13.68
C SER A 44 20.93 -0.80 14.20
N LYS A 45 20.28 -1.49 15.12
CA LYS A 45 19.03 -1.03 15.76
C LYS A 45 19.21 0.29 16.52
N LYS A 46 20.43 0.83 16.59
CA LYS A 46 20.80 2.01 17.37
C LYS A 46 19.98 3.27 17.07
N ASN A 47 19.33 3.38 15.90
CA ASN A 47 18.53 4.56 15.53
C ASN A 47 17.13 4.22 14.98
N LYS A 48 16.57 3.06 15.35
CA LYS A 48 15.21 2.67 14.92
C LYS A 48 14.25 2.63 16.10
N PHE A 49 13.10 3.27 15.95
CA PHE A 49 12.03 3.33 16.95
C PHE A 49 10.87 2.42 16.53
N PRO A 50 10.27 1.68 17.48
CA PRO A 50 9.06 0.93 17.21
C PRO A 50 7.86 1.87 17.08
N TYR A 51 7.15 1.76 15.96
CA TYR A 51 5.88 2.45 15.70
C TYR A 51 4.77 1.42 15.64
N LYS A 52 3.90 1.42 16.66
CA LYS A 52 2.80 0.46 16.81
C LYS A 52 1.52 1.02 16.19
N ILE A 53 0.89 0.21 15.35
CA ILE A 53 -0.37 0.56 14.69
C ILE A 53 -1.38 -0.50 15.08
N PHE A 54 -2.50 -0.07 15.64
CA PHE A 54 -3.58 -0.94 16.07
C PHE A 54 -4.57 -1.11 14.93
N LEU A 55 -4.91 -2.35 14.57
CA LEU A 55 -5.76 -2.70 13.45
C LEU A 55 -6.73 -3.81 13.88
N GLY A 56 -7.91 -3.83 13.27
CA GLY A 56 -8.79 -5.01 13.31
C GLY A 56 -8.23 -6.17 12.49
N ASP A 57 -8.72 -7.38 12.72
CA ASP A 57 -8.27 -8.59 12.01
C ASP A 57 -8.45 -8.48 10.49
N GLU A 58 -9.56 -7.90 10.03
CA GLU A 58 -9.82 -7.70 8.61
C GLU A 58 -8.74 -6.85 7.95
N LEU A 59 -8.45 -5.67 8.52
CA LEU A 59 -7.48 -4.73 7.97
C LEU A 59 -6.05 -5.29 8.03
N LYS A 60 -5.71 -6.01 9.11
CA LYS A 60 -4.45 -6.75 9.25
C LYS A 60 -4.30 -7.81 8.16
N ASN A 61 -5.35 -8.58 7.86
CA ASN A 61 -5.31 -9.62 6.83
C ASN A 61 -5.21 -9.02 5.43
N ARG A 62 -5.92 -7.91 5.17
CA ARG A 62 -5.86 -7.18 3.89
C ARG A 62 -4.45 -6.64 3.64
N ILE A 63 -3.85 -5.97 4.63
CA ILE A 63 -2.48 -5.45 4.46
C ILE A 63 -1.45 -6.56 4.31
N GLN A 64 -1.68 -7.71 4.93
CA GLN A 64 -0.81 -8.88 4.79
C GLN A 64 -0.79 -9.47 3.38
N LYS A 65 -1.94 -9.45 2.69
CA LYS A 65 -2.03 -9.92 1.29
C LYS A 65 -1.29 -9.02 0.32
N GLU A 66 -1.20 -7.72 0.60
CA GLU A 66 -0.56 -6.73 -0.28
C GLU A 66 0.97 -6.80 -0.31
N PHE A 67 1.62 -7.25 0.77
CA PHE A 67 3.10 -7.31 0.80
C PHE A 67 3.68 -8.64 0.30
N ILE A 68 2.86 -9.60 -0.14
CA ILE A 68 3.36 -10.88 -0.66
C ILE A 68 4.28 -10.61 -1.86
N GLY A 69 5.59 -10.71 -1.63
CA GLY A 69 6.64 -10.47 -2.64
C GLY A 69 7.36 -9.11 -2.58
N ILE A 70 6.97 -8.19 -1.68
CA ILE A 70 7.55 -6.84 -1.57
C ILE A 70 8.21 -6.64 -0.20
N GLY A 71 9.48 -7.05 -0.09
CA GLY A 71 10.33 -6.74 1.07
C GLY A 71 9.84 -7.30 2.42
N SER A 72 10.28 -6.68 3.52
CA SER A 72 9.75 -7.01 4.85
C SER A 72 8.45 -6.25 5.13
N GLY A 73 7.51 -6.87 5.86
CA GLY A 73 6.25 -6.21 6.26
C GLY A 73 6.48 -4.89 7.02
N SER A 74 7.59 -4.76 7.75
CA SER A 74 7.98 -3.50 8.40
C SER A 74 8.30 -2.41 7.39
N GLU A 75 9.13 -2.70 6.38
CA GLU A 75 9.49 -1.72 5.33
C GLU A 75 8.26 -1.30 4.53
N PHE A 76 7.39 -2.25 4.21
CA PHE A 76 6.14 -1.97 3.51
C PHE A 76 5.22 -1.06 4.31
N LEU A 77 5.02 -1.33 5.61
CA LEU A 77 4.23 -0.47 6.49
C LEU A 77 4.84 0.93 6.63
N ARG A 78 6.16 1.02 6.79
CA ARG A 78 6.88 2.30 6.84
C ARG A 78 6.63 3.11 5.57
N LYS A 79 6.70 2.45 4.40
CA LYS A 79 6.41 3.09 3.12
C LYS A 79 4.99 3.68 3.12
N ILE A 80 3.97 2.88 3.44
CA ILE A 80 2.56 3.34 3.41
C ILE A 80 2.31 4.53 4.32
N ILE A 81 2.90 4.54 5.52
CA ILE A 81 2.71 5.61 6.50
C ILE A 81 3.30 6.93 5.99
N LEU A 82 4.39 6.88 5.21
CA LEU A 82 5.08 8.07 4.71
C LEU A 82 4.71 8.44 3.27
N GLU A 83 4.08 7.52 2.53
CA GLU A 83 3.72 7.71 1.13
C GLU A 83 2.58 8.70 0.98
N LYS A 84 2.68 9.60 -0.01
CA LYS A 84 1.61 10.54 -0.35
C LYS A 84 0.46 9.78 -1.00
N ASN A 85 -0.76 10.06 -0.58
CA ASN A 85 -1.94 9.51 -1.24
C ASN A 85 -2.19 10.23 -2.58
N SER A 86 -2.66 9.48 -3.57
CA SER A 86 -2.92 10.02 -4.92
C SER A 86 -3.96 11.13 -4.92
N TYR A 87 -4.95 11.06 -4.04
CA TYR A 87 -6.12 11.94 -4.04
C TYR A 87 -6.11 12.95 -2.90
N PHE A 88 -5.52 12.63 -1.76
CA PHE A 88 -5.66 13.42 -0.54
C PHE A 88 -4.32 13.77 0.10
N GLU A 89 -4.21 14.95 0.70
CA GLU A 89 -3.11 15.25 1.61
C GLU A 89 -3.31 14.56 2.96
N ASP A 90 -2.25 14.44 3.73
CA ASP A 90 -2.29 13.76 5.03
C ASP A 90 -3.25 14.43 6.02
N LYS A 91 -3.34 15.76 6.02
CA LYS A 91 -4.32 16.50 6.83
C LYS A 91 -5.75 16.10 6.45
N ASP A 92 -6.03 16.00 5.16
CA ASP A 92 -7.36 15.71 4.65
C ASP A 92 -7.76 14.25 4.89
N ILE A 93 -6.81 13.31 4.79
CA ILE A 93 -7.04 11.90 5.14
C ILE A 93 -7.62 11.79 6.56
N ILE A 94 -7.03 12.51 7.51
CA ILE A 94 -7.47 12.49 8.90
C ILE A 94 -8.83 13.17 9.07
N GLU A 95 -9.03 14.31 8.45
CA GLU A 95 -10.30 15.01 8.51
C GLU A 95 -11.44 14.16 7.94
N ILE A 96 -11.23 13.55 6.78
CA ILE A 96 -12.20 12.64 6.17
C ILE A 96 -12.40 11.40 7.05
N TYR A 97 -11.33 10.82 7.61
CA TYR A 97 -11.43 9.70 8.54
C TYR A 97 -12.29 10.01 9.76
N ASN A 98 -12.16 11.23 10.31
CA ASN A 98 -12.98 11.70 11.41
C ASN A 98 -14.44 11.93 10.98
N LEU A 99 -14.66 12.47 9.79
CA LEU A 99 -15.98 12.67 9.21
C LEU A 99 -16.72 11.34 9.00
N ILE A 100 -16.03 10.34 8.46
CA ILE A 100 -16.57 8.98 8.27
C ILE A 100 -17.01 8.36 9.59
N GLN A 101 -16.21 8.52 10.66
CA GLN A 101 -16.59 8.00 11.98
C GLN A 101 -17.83 8.69 12.55
N LYS A 102 -18.02 10.00 12.29
CA LYS A 102 -19.16 10.78 12.80
C LYS A 102 -20.44 10.55 11.99
N GLU A 103 -20.34 10.55 10.66
CA GLU A 103 -21.49 10.62 9.75
C GLU A 103 -21.65 9.38 8.88
N GLY A 104 -20.57 8.63 8.70
CA GLY A 104 -20.51 7.51 7.77
C GLY A 104 -21.31 6.30 8.21
N LYS A 105 -21.79 6.22 9.46
CA LYS A 105 -22.65 5.12 9.95
C LYS A 105 -22.10 3.72 9.61
N GLY A 106 -20.78 3.54 9.74
CA GLY A 106 -20.10 2.28 9.44
C GLY A 106 -19.78 2.04 7.97
N LEU A 107 -19.81 3.07 7.11
CA LEU A 107 -19.32 2.98 5.73
C LEU A 107 -17.79 2.87 5.68
N SER A 108 -17.27 2.08 4.73
CA SER A 108 -15.85 2.15 4.38
C SER A 108 -15.49 3.54 3.82
N PRO A 109 -14.23 3.97 3.88
CA PRO A 109 -13.82 5.24 3.27
C PRO A 109 -14.14 5.31 1.79
N LYS A 110 -13.93 4.23 1.03
CA LYS A 110 -14.27 4.18 -0.39
C LYS A 110 -15.75 4.45 -0.62
N SER A 111 -16.64 3.73 0.09
CA SER A 111 -18.09 3.91 -0.07
C SER A 111 -18.56 5.28 0.42
N PHE A 112 -17.99 5.80 1.51
CA PHE A 112 -18.31 7.12 2.02
C PHE A 112 -17.94 8.23 1.01
N ILE A 113 -16.70 8.20 0.50
CA ILE A 113 -16.20 9.18 -0.47
C ILE A 113 -17.03 9.14 -1.75
N ARG A 114 -17.25 7.94 -2.32
CA ARG A 114 -18.05 7.79 -3.54
C ARG A 114 -19.48 8.27 -3.35
N LYS A 115 -20.10 8.00 -2.19
CA LYS A 115 -21.43 8.49 -1.84
C LYS A 115 -21.49 10.02 -1.79
N LYS A 116 -20.52 10.67 -1.13
CA LYS A 116 -20.42 12.14 -1.08
C LYS A 116 -20.24 12.76 -2.47
N LEU A 117 -19.58 12.06 -3.38
CA LEU A 117 -19.38 12.50 -4.76
C LEU A 117 -20.56 12.16 -5.70
N GLY A 118 -21.64 11.56 -5.19
CA GLY A 118 -22.79 11.17 -6.02
C GLY A 118 -22.49 10.09 -7.05
N LEU A 119 -21.44 9.28 -6.83
CA LEU A 119 -21.09 8.16 -7.68
C LEU A 119 -21.86 6.92 -7.26
N GLU A 120 -22.23 6.08 -8.23
CA GLU A 120 -22.79 4.75 -7.94
C GLU A 120 -21.75 3.91 -7.19
N ALA A 121 -22.12 3.36 -6.04
CA ALA A 121 -21.19 2.57 -5.25
C ALA A 121 -21.90 1.41 -4.59
N THR A 122 -21.31 0.23 -4.70
CA THR A 122 -21.62 -0.86 -3.78
C THR A 122 -21.30 -0.38 -2.37
N ILE A 123 -22.29 -0.44 -1.48
CA ILE A 123 -22.13 -0.02 -0.10
C ILE A 123 -21.31 -1.08 0.64
N GLU A 124 -20.06 -0.75 0.92
CA GLU A 124 -19.15 -1.55 1.74
C GLU A 124 -19.17 -0.97 3.16
N LYS A 125 -19.38 -1.86 4.14
CA LYS A 125 -19.32 -1.50 5.55
C LYS A 125 -17.92 -1.77 6.09
N PHE A 126 -17.51 -0.97 7.07
CA PHE A 126 -16.27 -1.14 7.80
C PHE A 126 -16.52 -1.03 9.30
N ASP A 127 -15.89 -1.92 10.06
CA ASP A 127 -15.98 -1.92 11.51
C ASP A 127 -14.93 -1.00 12.12
N TYR A 128 -15.38 0.12 12.69
CA TYR A 128 -14.55 1.09 13.38
C TYR A 128 -14.50 0.87 14.90
N ASP A 129 -15.11 -0.19 15.44
CA ASP A 129 -15.13 -0.41 16.89
C ASP A 129 -13.71 -0.58 17.43
N LYS A 130 -13.33 0.33 18.33
CA LYS A 130 -12.04 0.31 19.03
C LYS A 130 -11.83 -0.99 19.80
N LYS A 131 -12.91 -1.65 20.25
CA LYS A 131 -12.83 -2.96 20.92
C LYS A 131 -12.28 -4.05 20.00
N ASN A 132 -12.41 -3.89 18.68
CA ASN A 132 -11.91 -4.85 17.71
C ASN A 132 -10.50 -4.50 17.20
N GLN A 133 -9.97 -3.33 17.57
CA GLN A 133 -8.60 -2.88 17.27
C GLN A 133 -7.58 -3.37 18.31
N LYS A 134 -7.63 -4.65 18.70
CA LYS A 134 -6.73 -5.23 19.72
C LYS A 134 -5.37 -5.63 19.18
N ASN A 135 -5.28 -5.89 17.88
CA ASN A 135 -4.04 -6.35 17.27
C ASN A 135 -3.15 -5.17 16.91
N SER A 136 -1.89 -5.21 17.32
CA SER A 136 -0.90 -4.24 16.85
C SER A 136 0.06 -4.86 15.84
N ILE A 137 0.33 -4.16 14.74
CA ILE A 137 1.50 -4.42 13.91
C ILE A 137 2.55 -3.35 14.21
N THR A 138 3.81 -3.76 14.32
CA THR A 138 4.93 -2.84 14.58
C THR A 138 5.76 -2.66 13.33
N THR A 139 6.06 -1.42 12.99
CA THR A 139 7.10 -1.08 12.02
C THR A 139 8.23 -0.31 12.70
N TRP A 140 9.44 -0.47 12.20
CA TRP A 140 10.63 0.23 12.68
C TRP A 140 10.90 1.47 11.82
N ILE A 141 10.87 2.64 12.43
CA ILE A 141 11.08 3.95 11.78
C ILE A 141 12.34 4.63 12.30
N ASN A 142 12.98 5.49 11.51
CA ASN A 142 14.13 6.27 11.97
C ASN A 142 13.68 7.59 12.65
N SER A 143 14.63 8.41 13.12
CA SER A 143 14.32 9.71 13.76
C SER A 143 13.61 10.68 12.81
N GLU A 144 14.06 10.75 11.56
CA GLU A 144 13.52 11.67 10.54
C GLU A 144 12.06 11.33 10.21
N ASP A 145 11.75 10.05 10.00
CA ASP A 145 10.37 9.58 9.78
C ASP A 145 9.49 9.89 10.99
N LYS A 146 10.03 9.72 12.20
CA LYS A 146 9.30 9.99 13.44
C LYS A 146 8.95 11.48 13.55
N GLU A 147 9.85 12.37 13.15
CA GLU A 147 9.59 13.81 13.09
C GLU A 147 8.55 14.15 12.03
N LYS A 148 8.67 13.61 10.81
CA LYS A 148 7.66 13.79 9.74
C LYS A 148 6.27 13.33 10.18
N ILE A 149 6.17 12.16 10.81
CA ILE A 149 4.89 11.66 11.33
C ILE A 149 4.36 12.60 12.41
N LYS A 150 5.21 13.10 13.32
CA LYS A 150 4.80 14.06 14.34
C LYS A 150 4.26 15.36 13.74
N GLU A 151 4.96 15.94 12.77
CA GLU A 151 4.54 17.15 12.07
C GLU A 151 3.18 16.95 11.40
N ASN A 152 3.00 15.86 10.64
CA ASN A 152 1.74 15.54 9.99
C ASN A 152 0.60 15.31 11.00
N THR A 153 0.88 14.69 12.14
CA THR A 153 -0.12 14.51 13.20
C THR A 153 -0.50 15.81 13.89
N ALA A 154 0.46 16.74 14.03
CA ALA A 154 0.21 18.06 14.60
C ALA A 154 -0.68 18.91 13.67
N LEU A 155 -0.38 18.93 12.36
CA LEU A 155 -1.18 19.63 11.36
C LEU A 155 -2.63 19.14 11.31
N SER A 156 -2.84 17.85 11.57
CA SER A 156 -4.15 17.20 11.52
C SER A 156 -4.85 17.07 12.87
N HIS A 157 -4.27 17.65 13.95
CA HIS A 157 -4.77 17.55 15.33
C HIS A 157 -5.11 16.11 15.75
N SER A 158 -4.26 15.16 15.35
CA SER A 158 -4.50 13.74 15.51
C SER A 158 -3.42 13.07 16.36
N THR A 159 -3.75 11.89 16.87
CA THR A 159 -2.74 11.06 17.52
C THR A 159 -1.96 10.28 16.45
N MET A 160 -0.69 9.98 16.73
CA MET A 160 0.11 9.09 15.88
C MET A 160 -0.61 7.77 15.60
N ILE A 161 -1.31 7.21 16.60
CA ILE A 161 -2.07 5.96 16.45
C ILE A 161 -3.17 6.11 15.39
N ALA A 162 -4.02 7.14 15.52
CA ALA A 162 -5.09 7.40 14.57
C ALA A 162 -4.55 7.72 13.18
N TYR A 163 -3.43 8.43 13.09
CA TYR A 163 -2.75 8.70 11.84
C TYR A 163 -2.27 7.43 11.14
N GLY A 164 -1.56 6.54 11.85
CA GLY A 164 -1.13 5.26 11.29
C GLY A 164 -2.30 4.40 10.79
N HIS A 165 -3.39 4.34 11.57
CA HIS A 165 -4.60 3.61 11.18
C HIS A 165 -5.23 4.21 9.92
N ALA A 166 -5.45 5.53 9.88
CA ALA A 166 -6.05 6.23 8.75
C ALA A 166 -5.21 6.08 7.47
N LYS A 167 -3.88 6.19 7.57
CA LYS A 167 -2.96 6.01 6.43
C LYS A 167 -3.08 4.63 5.81
N ILE A 168 -3.07 3.57 6.62
CA ILE A 168 -3.23 2.19 6.13
C ILE A 168 -4.60 2.01 5.48
N LEU A 169 -5.65 2.48 6.16
CA LEU A 169 -7.01 2.31 5.68
C LEU A 169 -7.22 3.03 4.33
N PHE A 170 -6.81 4.30 4.22
CA PHE A 170 -6.92 5.06 2.97
C PHE A 170 -6.04 4.47 1.87
N TYR A 171 -4.83 4.02 2.19
CA TYR A 171 -3.98 3.34 1.21
C TYR A 171 -4.68 2.14 0.57
N LEU A 172 -5.44 1.35 1.33
CA LEU A 172 -6.14 0.19 0.79
C LEU A 172 -7.43 0.57 0.05
N GLU A 173 -8.16 1.55 0.57
CA GLU A 173 -9.50 1.90 0.11
C GLU A 173 -9.49 2.83 -1.11
N THR A 174 -8.48 3.68 -1.26
CA THR A 174 -8.45 4.69 -2.32
C THR A 174 -7.63 4.27 -3.54
N LYS A 175 -7.01 3.08 -3.58
CA LYS A 175 -6.23 2.62 -4.76
C LYS A 175 -7.05 2.67 -6.04
N ASN A 176 -8.26 2.12 -5.98
CA ASN A 176 -9.22 2.06 -7.08
C ASN A 176 -10.47 2.85 -6.70
N LEU A 177 -10.26 4.10 -6.26
CA LEU A 177 -11.35 4.97 -5.80
C LEU A 177 -12.31 5.33 -6.94
N PHE A 178 -11.76 5.54 -8.14
CA PHE A 178 -12.48 5.96 -9.34
C PHE A 178 -12.11 5.07 -10.54
N SER A 179 -13.08 4.84 -11.42
CA SER A 179 -12.78 4.44 -12.80
C SER A 179 -12.20 5.62 -13.58
N PHE A 180 -11.60 5.37 -14.74
CA PHE A 180 -11.09 6.43 -15.61
C PHE A 180 -12.18 7.41 -16.02
N GLU A 181 -13.36 6.90 -16.41
CA GLU A 181 -14.50 7.72 -16.83
C GLU A 181 -15.03 8.60 -15.68
N GLU A 182 -15.13 8.04 -14.48
CA GLU A 182 -15.53 8.78 -13.28
C GLU A 182 -14.52 9.88 -12.96
N GLN A 183 -13.22 9.56 -13.02
CA GLN A 183 -12.16 10.53 -12.77
C GLN A 183 -12.22 11.68 -13.79
N MET A 184 -12.43 11.40 -15.07
CA MET A 184 -12.56 12.43 -16.10
C MET A 184 -13.79 13.30 -15.90
N LYS A 185 -14.92 12.71 -15.51
CA LYS A 185 -16.15 13.46 -15.18
C LYS A 185 -15.92 14.41 -14.01
N LEU A 186 -15.32 13.93 -12.93
CA LEU A 186 -15.04 14.75 -11.74
C LEU A 186 -14.02 15.85 -12.03
N ILE A 187 -12.99 15.58 -12.85
CA ILE A 187 -12.02 16.61 -13.27
C ILE A 187 -12.72 17.71 -14.08
N LYS A 188 -13.66 17.34 -14.96
CA LYS A 188 -14.44 18.31 -15.72
C LYS A 188 -15.29 19.16 -14.78
N GLU A 189 -15.99 18.53 -13.84
CA GLU A 189 -16.80 19.24 -12.85
C GLU A 189 -15.95 20.19 -11.99
N ALA A 190 -14.77 19.76 -11.53
CA ALA A 190 -13.85 20.61 -10.78
C ALA A 190 -13.46 21.88 -11.55
N LYS A 191 -13.24 21.77 -12.87
CA LYS A 191 -12.93 22.91 -13.75
C LYS A 191 -14.12 23.86 -13.90
N ASP A 192 -15.35 23.35 -13.92
CA ASP A 192 -16.56 24.18 -13.98
C ASP A 192 -16.70 25.08 -12.74
N TYR A 193 -16.12 24.67 -11.60
CA TYR A 193 -16.03 25.46 -10.36
C TYR A 193 -14.70 26.22 -10.21
N ASN A 194 -13.80 26.16 -11.19
CA ASN A 194 -12.46 26.74 -11.14
C ASN A 194 -11.61 26.28 -9.94
N LEU A 195 -11.71 24.98 -9.59
CA LEU A 195 -11.00 24.33 -8.49
C LEU A 195 -9.98 23.32 -9.01
N ASP A 196 -8.91 23.07 -8.24
CA ASP A 196 -8.09 21.87 -8.47
C ASP A 196 -8.89 20.60 -8.18
N PHE A 197 -8.53 19.49 -8.83
CA PHE A 197 -9.21 18.22 -8.63
C PHE A 197 -9.20 17.78 -7.16
N LYS A 198 -8.08 17.92 -6.44
CA LYS A 198 -8.02 17.52 -5.03
C LYS A 198 -8.87 18.44 -4.16
N GLU A 199 -8.81 19.75 -4.38
CA GLU A 199 -9.62 20.74 -3.67
C GLU A 199 -11.12 20.47 -3.85
N PHE A 200 -11.52 20.19 -5.09
CA PHE A 200 -12.89 19.82 -5.42
C PHE A 200 -13.35 18.56 -4.67
N LEU A 201 -12.53 17.50 -4.66
CA LEU A 201 -12.85 16.27 -3.92
C LEU A 201 -13.07 16.59 -2.43
N ILE A 202 -12.17 17.35 -1.82
CA ILE A 202 -12.27 17.72 -0.41
C ILE A 202 -13.53 18.50 -0.10
N LEU A 203 -13.86 19.51 -0.92
CA LEU A 203 -15.07 20.32 -0.72
C LEU A 203 -16.34 19.49 -0.83
N LYS A 204 -16.43 18.59 -1.82
CA LYS A 204 -17.59 17.69 -1.96
C LYS A 204 -17.71 16.68 -0.84
N ILE A 205 -16.60 16.19 -0.30
CA ILE A 205 -16.62 15.22 0.80
C ILE A 205 -17.03 15.90 2.12
N LYS A 206 -16.57 17.13 2.35
CA LYS A 206 -16.85 17.93 3.56
C LYS A 206 -18.23 18.59 3.55
N GLY A 207 -18.77 18.92 2.36
CA GLY A 207 -20.15 19.40 2.18
C GLY A 207 -21.19 18.33 2.48
#